data_AF-J3I1C9-F1
#
_entry.id   AF-J3I1C9-F1
#
_cell.length_a   1.000
_cell.length_b   1.000
_cell.length_c   1.000
_cell.angle_alpha   90.00
_cell.angle_beta   90.00
_cell.angle_gamma   90.00
#
_symmetry.space_group_name_H-M   'P 1'
#
loop_
_entity.id
_entity.type
_entity.pdbx_description
1 polymer ?
#
loop_
_entity_poly.entity_id
_entity_poly.type
_entity_poly.pdbx_seq_one_letter_code
_entity_poly.pdbx_strand_id
1 'polypeptide(L)'
;MFYLIDLPKQPSGYVHRSTASDWEAWIRKCLPASLHQEVQRRLISNLKHVLVGMEMKAALIVPHAKQGKLLFESYFHMLNFEFCVGMFSICEGLGSALWLRENGLDGSDANRIPIVQWKPSLTKKFDPEAKSDLGADVDSVKSVRDKLHQDQLGARENIDWHAFSYDAAFTPAARAMRCLLRTNAGDVPKETNLTVE
;
A
#
# COMPACT_ATOMS: atom_id res chain seq x y z
N MET A 1 17.64 27.10 3.87
CA MET A 1 18.00 25.67 3.85
C MET A 1 17.29 25.04 5.03
N PHE A 2 16.28 24.19 4.78
CA PHE A 2 15.51 23.52 5.84
C PHE A 2 16.25 22.24 6.21
N TYR A 3 16.64 22.10 7.48
CA TYR A 3 17.15 20.85 8.03
C TYR A 3 16.08 20.30 8.98
N LEU A 4 15.69 19.04 8.78
CA LEU A 4 14.74 18.35 9.67
C LEU A 4 15.33 18.14 11.09
N ILE A 5 16.66 18.23 11.20
CA ILE A 5 17.50 18.27 12.42
C ILE A 5 18.91 18.72 11.99
N ASP A 6 19.64 19.47 12.82
CA ASP A 6 21.10 19.64 12.66
C ASP A 6 21.74 18.26 12.79
N LEU A 7 22.36 17.77 11.71
CA LEU A 7 22.98 16.45 11.73
C LEU A 7 24.20 16.48 12.67
N PRO A 8 24.34 15.51 13.59
CA PRO A 8 25.56 15.37 14.38
C PRO A 8 26.77 15.16 13.46
N LYS A 9 27.96 15.60 13.89
CA LYS A 9 29.24 15.45 13.15
C LYS A 9 29.56 14.00 12.75
N GLN A 10 28.90 13.01 13.37
CA GLN A 10 28.82 11.63 12.91
C GLN A 10 27.35 11.23 12.78
N PRO A 11 26.79 11.17 11.57
CA PRO A 11 25.39 10.81 11.39
C PRO A 11 25.18 9.31 11.60
N SER A 12 24.27 8.93 12.50
CA SER A 12 23.55 7.66 12.37
C SER A 12 22.46 7.86 11.31
N GLY A 13 22.55 7.10 10.23
CA GLY A 13 21.66 7.21 9.07
C GLY A 13 20.49 6.22 9.10
N TYR A 14 19.67 6.27 8.04
CA TYR A 14 18.64 5.26 7.78
C TYR A 14 19.27 3.87 7.58
N VAL A 15 18.75 2.88 8.31
CA VAL A 15 19.07 1.46 8.10
C VAL A 15 17.88 0.83 7.39
N HIS A 16 18.10 0.34 6.17
CA HIS A 16 17.09 -0.43 5.44
C HIS A 16 16.91 -1.79 6.12
N ARG A 17 15.67 -2.13 6.49
CA ARG A 17 15.32 -3.45 7.07
C ARG A 17 15.06 -4.51 6.00
N SER A 18 14.62 -4.05 4.83
CA SER A 18 14.31 -4.86 3.65
C SER A 18 14.56 -4.02 2.40
N THR A 19 14.72 -4.71 1.28
CA THR A 19 14.94 -4.15 -0.05
C THR A 19 13.84 -4.59 -1.01
N ALA A 20 13.78 -3.98 -2.19
CA ALA A 20 12.78 -4.34 -3.18
C ALA A 20 12.89 -5.81 -3.62
N SER A 21 14.11 -6.37 -3.65
CA SER A 21 14.34 -7.77 -4.03
C SER A 21 13.77 -8.76 -3.03
N ASP A 22 13.74 -8.40 -1.73
CA ASP A 22 13.24 -9.28 -0.67
C ASP A 22 11.73 -9.53 -0.80
N TRP A 23 11.00 -8.60 -1.41
CA TRP A 23 9.55 -8.71 -1.65
C TRP A 23 9.16 -9.57 -2.86
N GLU A 24 10.11 -9.90 -3.74
CA GLU A 24 9.78 -10.58 -5.00
C GLU A 24 9.13 -11.95 -4.78
N ALA A 25 9.63 -12.73 -3.81
CA ALA A 25 9.12 -14.06 -3.51
C ALA A 25 7.63 -14.02 -3.14
N TRP A 26 7.27 -13.18 -2.17
CA TRP A 26 5.89 -13.01 -1.73
C TRP A 26 4.97 -12.53 -2.86
N ILE A 27 5.38 -11.52 -3.63
CA ILE A 27 4.58 -11.00 -4.75
C ILE A 27 4.34 -12.10 -5.77
N ARG A 28 5.40 -12.82 -6.19
CA ARG A 28 5.30 -13.88 -7.20
C ARG A 28 4.32 -14.98 -6.77
N LYS A 29 4.31 -15.35 -5.49
CA LYS A 29 3.36 -16.33 -4.92
C LYS A 29 1.93 -15.79 -4.84
N CYS A 30 1.77 -14.47 -4.75
CA CYS A 30 0.47 -13.82 -4.78
C CYS A 30 -0.12 -13.70 -6.19
N LEU A 31 0.69 -13.76 -7.25
CA LEU A 31 0.23 -13.64 -8.63
C LEU A 31 -0.12 -15.00 -9.26
N PRO A 32 -1.13 -15.05 -10.17
CA PRO A 32 -1.36 -16.21 -11.01
C PRO A 32 -0.19 -16.51 -11.94
N ALA A 33 0.09 -17.79 -12.14
CA ALA A 33 1.07 -18.26 -13.14
C ALA A 33 0.59 -18.09 -14.58
N SER A 34 -0.72 -17.91 -14.80
CA SER A 34 -1.34 -17.74 -16.11
C SER A 34 -1.22 -16.33 -16.70
N LEU A 35 -0.65 -15.37 -15.96
CA LEU A 35 -0.40 -14.03 -16.50
C LEU A 35 0.66 -14.09 -17.59
N HIS A 36 0.52 -13.21 -18.59
CA HIS A 36 1.55 -13.03 -19.61
C HIS A 36 2.88 -12.68 -18.94
N GLN A 37 3.97 -13.32 -19.39
CA GLN A 37 5.28 -13.25 -18.71
C GLN A 37 5.75 -11.79 -18.48
N GLU A 38 5.59 -10.94 -19.50
CA GLU A 38 5.99 -9.53 -19.41
C GLU A 38 5.07 -8.72 -18.48
N VAL A 39 3.78 -9.04 -18.42
CA VAL A 39 2.82 -8.40 -17.50
C VAL A 39 3.19 -8.77 -16.07
N GLN A 40 3.45 -10.04 -15.80
CA GLN A 40 3.88 -10.52 -14.49
C GLN A 40 5.20 -9.86 -14.06
N ARG A 41 6.20 -9.77 -14.97
CA ARG A 41 7.49 -9.12 -14.68
C ARG A 41 7.33 -7.65 -14.30
N ARG A 42 6.56 -6.88 -15.08
CA ARG A 42 6.29 -5.46 -14.80
C ARG A 42 5.53 -5.29 -13.50
N LEU A 43 4.52 -6.12 -13.26
CA LEU A 43 3.71 -6.07 -12.04
C LEU A 43 4.56 -6.35 -10.80
N ILE A 44 5.38 -7.40 -10.82
CA ILE A 44 6.35 -7.68 -9.74
C ILE A 44 7.26 -6.48 -9.51
N SER A 45 7.83 -5.93 -10.59
CA SER A 45 8.74 -4.79 -10.51
C SER A 45 8.08 -3.55 -9.91
N ASN A 46 6.83 -3.26 -10.26
CA ASN A 46 6.12 -2.10 -9.74
C ASN A 46 5.73 -2.30 -8.27
N LEU A 47 5.13 -3.45 -7.94
CA LEU A 47 4.63 -3.73 -6.59
C LEU A 47 5.75 -3.74 -5.55
N LYS A 48 6.94 -4.26 -5.88
CA LYS A 48 8.07 -4.26 -4.92
C LYS A 48 8.54 -2.84 -4.56
N HIS A 49 8.53 -1.91 -5.52
CA HIS A 49 8.90 -0.52 -5.26
C HIS A 49 7.83 0.19 -4.40
N VAL A 50 6.55 -0.11 -4.65
CA VAL A 50 5.46 0.40 -3.81
C VAL A 50 5.58 -0.12 -2.38
N LEU A 51 5.83 -1.42 -2.17
CA LEU A 51 5.98 -2.02 -0.83
C LEU A 51 7.11 -1.39 -0.03
N VAL A 52 8.30 -1.24 -0.60
CA VAL A 52 9.43 -0.58 0.07
C VAL A 52 9.14 0.89 0.35
N GLY A 53 8.48 1.57 -0.60
CA GLY A 53 8.01 2.94 -0.40
C GLY A 53 6.99 3.07 0.73
N MET A 54 6.17 2.05 0.97
CA MET A 54 5.24 1.98 2.11
C MET A 54 5.95 1.63 3.41
N GLU A 55 6.96 0.75 3.40
CA GLU A 55 7.77 0.41 4.58
C GLU A 55 8.44 1.64 5.18
N MET A 56 9.02 2.48 4.34
CA MET A 56 9.64 3.73 4.79
C MET A 56 8.61 4.67 5.44
N LYS A 57 7.40 4.75 4.87
CA LYS A 57 6.32 5.57 5.42
C LYS A 57 5.84 5.02 6.75
N ALA A 58 5.59 3.71 6.86
CA ALA A 58 5.21 3.07 8.12
C ALA A 58 6.25 3.30 9.23
N ALA A 59 7.55 3.26 8.88
CA ALA A 59 8.65 3.52 9.81
C ALA A 59 8.66 4.95 10.38
N LEU A 60 8.03 5.91 9.71
CA LEU A 60 7.89 7.29 10.18
C LEU A 60 6.53 7.53 10.84
N ILE A 61 5.46 7.02 10.24
CA ILE A 61 4.07 7.20 10.70
C ILE A 61 3.88 6.56 12.08
N VAL A 62 4.26 5.28 12.26
CA VAL A 62 3.97 4.54 13.49
C VAL A 62 4.69 5.15 14.71
N PRO A 63 6.00 5.43 14.66
CA PRO A 63 6.67 6.09 15.78
C PRO A 63 6.15 7.51 16.02
N HIS A 64 5.77 8.26 14.97
CA HIS A 64 5.15 9.57 15.14
C HIS A 64 3.81 9.46 15.89
N ALA A 65 2.93 8.56 15.49
CA ALA A 65 1.64 8.36 16.15
C ALA A 65 1.78 7.99 17.63
N LYS A 66 2.82 7.22 17.98
CA LYS A 66 3.09 6.82 19.38
C LYS A 66 3.71 7.90 20.25
N GLN A 67 4.53 8.78 19.67
CA GLN A 67 5.40 9.69 20.45
C GLN A 67 5.14 11.18 20.20
N GLY A 68 4.44 11.54 19.12
CA GLY A 68 4.01 12.89 18.76
C GLY A 68 5.12 13.88 18.36
N LYS A 69 6.35 13.41 18.07
CA LYS A 69 7.54 14.30 18.02
C LYS A 69 8.43 14.18 16.78
N LEU A 70 8.13 13.29 15.83
CA LEU A 70 9.03 13.00 14.71
C LEU A 70 8.76 13.76 13.41
N LEU A 71 7.54 14.27 13.24
CA LEU A 71 7.06 14.87 12.00
C LEU A 71 6.25 16.10 12.37
N PHE A 72 6.22 17.10 11.50
CA PHE A 72 5.21 18.14 11.60
C PHE A 72 3.89 17.63 11.01
N GLU A 73 2.78 18.18 11.49
CA GLU A 73 1.42 17.69 11.23
C GLU A 73 1.10 17.52 9.75
N SER A 74 1.40 18.51 8.90
CA SER A 74 1.07 18.42 7.47
C SER A 74 1.84 17.29 6.75
N TYR A 75 3.08 17.01 7.15
CA TYR A 75 3.83 15.88 6.59
C TYR A 75 3.30 14.54 7.09
N PHE A 76 2.86 14.47 8.35
CA PHE A 76 2.19 13.29 8.87
C PHE A 76 0.93 12.94 8.06
N HIS A 77 0.07 13.93 7.80
CA HIS A 77 -1.10 13.76 6.93
C HIS A 77 -0.73 13.35 5.51
N MET A 78 0.33 13.94 4.93
CA MET A 78 0.80 13.56 3.61
C MET A 78 1.27 12.10 3.56
N LEU A 79 2.04 11.65 4.55
CA LEU A 79 2.51 10.26 4.61
C LEU A 79 1.33 9.28 4.76
N ASN A 80 0.31 9.61 5.56
CA ASN A 80 -0.90 8.78 5.70
C ASN A 80 -1.66 8.68 4.36
N PHE A 81 -1.82 9.80 3.64
CA PHE A 81 -2.43 9.82 2.31
C PHE A 81 -1.64 8.96 1.32
N GLU A 82 -0.32 9.18 1.22
CA GLU A 82 0.52 8.43 0.28
C GLU A 82 0.59 6.94 0.62
N PHE A 83 0.48 6.58 1.91
CA PHE A 83 0.37 5.18 2.33
C PHE A 83 -0.94 4.57 1.80
N CYS A 84 -2.06 5.30 1.83
CA CYS A 84 -3.31 4.85 1.21
C CYS A 84 -3.19 4.71 -0.31
N VAL A 85 -2.52 5.64 -0.99
CA VAL A 85 -2.26 5.52 -2.44
C VAL A 85 -1.46 4.25 -2.76
N GLY A 86 -0.39 3.99 -1.99
CA GLY A 86 0.40 2.77 -2.11
C GLY A 86 -0.44 1.51 -1.85
N MET A 87 -1.20 1.49 -0.75
CA MET A 87 -2.05 0.37 -0.38
C MET A 87 -3.09 0.07 -1.49
N PHE A 88 -3.73 1.10 -2.04
CA PHE A 88 -4.66 0.92 -3.14
C PHE A 88 -3.95 0.30 -4.36
N SER A 89 -2.76 0.79 -4.72
CA SER A 89 -1.99 0.26 -5.85
C SER A 89 -1.62 -1.22 -5.66
N ILE A 90 -1.32 -1.65 -4.43
CA ILE A 90 -1.08 -3.07 -4.11
C ILE A 90 -2.36 -3.88 -4.31
N CYS A 91 -3.48 -3.44 -3.74
CA CYS A 91 -4.77 -4.11 -3.87
C CYS A 91 -5.23 -4.21 -5.33
N GLU A 92 -5.10 -3.11 -6.09
CA GLU A 92 -5.47 -3.05 -7.51
C GLU A 92 -4.61 -4.00 -8.35
N GLY A 93 -3.28 -3.98 -8.15
CA GLY A 93 -2.37 -4.86 -8.89
C GLY A 93 -2.63 -6.34 -8.64
N LEU A 94 -2.79 -6.73 -7.38
CA LEU A 94 -3.07 -8.13 -7.00
C LEU A 94 -4.49 -8.55 -7.41
N GLY A 95 -5.49 -7.71 -7.15
CA GLY A 95 -6.88 -7.97 -7.49
C GLY A 95 -7.07 -8.11 -9.00
N SER A 96 -6.51 -7.20 -9.79
CA SER A 96 -6.62 -7.20 -11.25
C SER A 96 -6.01 -8.47 -11.84
N ALA A 97 -4.84 -8.88 -11.33
CA ALA A 97 -4.20 -10.13 -11.73
C ALA A 97 -5.09 -11.36 -11.46
N LEU A 98 -5.74 -11.40 -10.29
CA LEU A 98 -6.65 -12.50 -9.92
C LEU A 98 -7.91 -12.53 -10.78
N TRP A 99 -8.49 -11.35 -11.04
CA TRP A 99 -9.66 -11.21 -11.89
C TRP A 99 -9.36 -11.65 -13.33
N LEU A 100 -8.20 -11.27 -13.89
CA LEU A 100 -7.78 -11.72 -15.22
C LEU A 100 -7.77 -13.26 -15.32
N ARG A 101 -7.12 -13.92 -14.35
CA ARG A 101 -7.11 -15.40 -14.27
C ARG A 101 -8.52 -15.98 -14.22
N GLU A 102 -9.40 -15.41 -13.41
CA GLU A 102 -10.78 -15.88 -13.24
C GLU A 102 -11.63 -15.73 -14.51
N ASN A 103 -11.21 -14.87 -15.43
CA ASN A 103 -11.89 -14.62 -16.72
C ASN A 103 -11.12 -15.19 -17.92
N GLY A 104 -10.10 -16.02 -17.70
CA GLY A 104 -9.32 -16.64 -18.79
C GLY A 104 -8.46 -15.65 -19.58
N LEU A 105 -8.11 -14.50 -18.98
CA LEU A 105 -7.29 -13.45 -19.57
C LEU A 105 -5.89 -13.47 -18.94
N ASP A 106 -4.89 -13.01 -19.69
CA ASP A 106 -3.48 -12.97 -19.27
C ASP A 106 -2.93 -11.55 -19.03
N GLY A 107 -3.76 -10.53 -19.34
CA GLY A 107 -3.46 -9.11 -19.16
C GLY A 107 -2.68 -8.45 -20.30
N SER A 108 -2.39 -9.17 -21.39
CA SER A 108 -1.61 -8.65 -22.52
C SER A 108 -2.29 -7.47 -23.25
N ASP A 109 -3.62 -7.44 -23.29
CA ASP A 109 -4.41 -6.38 -23.92
C ASP A 109 -4.42 -5.03 -23.17
N ALA A 110 -3.81 -4.97 -21.98
CA ALA A 110 -3.69 -3.75 -21.15
C ALA A 110 -5.03 -3.03 -20.86
N ASN A 111 -6.14 -3.76 -20.82
CA ASN A 111 -7.46 -3.21 -20.52
C ASN A 111 -7.56 -2.71 -19.07
N ARG A 112 -8.26 -1.58 -18.88
CA ARG A 112 -8.59 -1.06 -17.55
C ARG A 112 -9.59 -1.98 -16.86
N ILE A 113 -9.28 -2.41 -15.63
CA ILE A 113 -10.17 -3.22 -14.80
C ILE A 113 -10.69 -2.35 -13.65
N PRO A 114 -11.99 -1.99 -13.61
CA PRO A 114 -12.55 -1.19 -12.52
C PRO A 114 -12.57 -1.95 -11.19
N ILE A 115 -12.55 -1.21 -10.07
CA ILE A 115 -12.55 -1.79 -8.71
C ILE A 115 -13.68 -2.78 -8.44
N VAL A 116 -14.88 -2.52 -8.99
CA VAL A 116 -16.04 -3.40 -8.83
C VAL A 116 -15.80 -4.80 -9.41
N GLN A 117 -14.87 -4.93 -10.37
CA GLN A 117 -14.48 -6.21 -10.96
C GLN A 117 -13.39 -6.89 -10.15
N TRP A 118 -12.32 -6.19 -9.79
CA TRP A 118 -11.15 -6.84 -9.17
C TRP A 118 -11.24 -7.02 -7.65
N LYS A 119 -12.01 -6.18 -6.94
CA LYS A 119 -12.12 -6.25 -5.47
C LYS A 119 -12.66 -7.60 -4.98
N PRO A 120 -13.72 -8.19 -5.58
CA PRO A 120 -14.20 -9.51 -5.19
C PRO A 120 -13.14 -10.62 -5.33
N SER A 121 -12.34 -10.60 -6.41
CA SER A 121 -11.27 -11.59 -6.61
C SER A 121 -10.16 -11.44 -5.56
N LEU A 122 -9.85 -10.21 -5.15
CA LEU A 122 -8.91 -9.93 -4.06
C LEU A 122 -9.42 -10.47 -2.73
N THR A 123 -10.65 -10.12 -2.31
CA THR A 123 -11.20 -10.56 -1.02
C THR A 123 -11.38 -12.07 -0.97
N LYS A 124 -11.83 -12.69 -2.06
CA LYS A 124 -11.92 -14.15 -2.17
C LYS A 124 -10.59 -14.86 -1.93
N LYS A 125 -9.45 -14.26 -2.30
CA LYS A 125 -8.13 -14.86 -2.09
C LYS A 125 -7.58 -14.59 -0.68
N PHE A 126 -7.66 -13.35 -0.22
CA PHE A 126 -6.92 -12.88 0.95
C PHE A 126 -7.76 -12.78 2.24
N ASP A 127 -9.09 -12.79 2.13
CA ASP A 127 -10.04 -12.82 3.25
C ASP A 127 -11.26 -13.68 2.92
N PRO A 128 -11.08 -14.98 2.60
CA PRO A 128 -12.16 -15.85 2.10
C PRO A 128 -13.31 -16.03 3.09
N GLU A 129 -13.05 -15.86 4.39
CA GLU A 129 -14.02 -15.99 5.48
C GLU A 129 -14.56 -14.63 5.96
N ALA A 130 -14.16 -13.52 5.32
CA ALA A 130 -14.52 -12.15 5.69
C ALA A 130 -14.24 -11.79 7.16
N LYS A 131 -13.18 -12.37 7.75
CA LYS A 131 -12.83 -12.18 9.17
C LYS A 131 -12.09 -10.86 9.42
N SER A 132 -11.46 -10.31 8.39
CA SER A 132 -10.64 -9.10 8.51
C SER A 132 -11.30 -7.86 7.93
N ASP A 133 -12.46 -8.03 7.27
CA ASP A 133 -13.19 -7.00 6.53
C ASP A 133 -12.32 -6.27 5.50
N LEU A 134 -11.52 -7.06 4.76
CA LEU A 134 -10.61 -6.52 3.74
C LEU A 134 -11.35 -5.66 2.70
N GLY A 135 -12.60 -6.00 2.39
CA GLY A 135 -13.43 -5.23 1.47
C GLY A 135 -13.67 -3.79 1.94
N ALA A 136 -14.09 -3.61 3.21
CA ALA A 136 -14.31 -2.29 3.77
C ALA A 136 -13.02 -1.49 3.93
N ASP A 137 -11.90 -2.16 4.26
CA ASP A 137 -10.59 -1.49 4.31
C ASP A 137 -10.17 -0.96 2.95
N VAL A 138 -10.37 -1.74 1.88
CA VAL A 138 -10.09 -1.29 0.50
C VAL A 138 -10.98 -0.10 0.11
N ASP A 139 -12.26 -0.10 0.51
CA ASP A 139 -13.17 1.03 0.25
C ASP A 139 -12.75 2.29 1.02
N SER A 140 -12.27 2.13 2.25
CA SER A 140 -11.75 3.23 3.08
C SER A 140 -10.48 3.82 2.47
N VAL A 141 -9.54 2.96 2.07
CA VAL A 141 -8.31 3.34 1.37
C VAL A 141 -8.61 4.07 0.06
N LYS A 142 -9.56 3.57 -0.73
CA LYS A 142 -10.03 4.24 -1.95
C LYS A 142 -10.59 5.62 -1.63
N SER A 143 -11.46 5.73 -0.63
CA SER A 143 -12.08 6.99 -0.25
C SER A 143 -11.04 8.04 0.16
N VAL A 144 -9.92 7.64 0.75
CA VAL A 144 -8.82 8.55 1.10
C VAL A 144 -8.01 8.94 -0.14
N ARG A 145 -7.63 7.96 -0.96
CA ARG A 145 -6.88 8.16 -2.20
C ARG A 145 -7.58 9.11 -3.17
N ASP A 146 -8.90 9.07 -3.22
CA ASP A 146 -9.73 9.91 -4.08
C ASP A 146 -10.04 11.30 -3.46
N LYS A 147 -9.44 11.72 -2.34
CA LYS A 147 -9.68 13.07 -1.78
C LYS A 147 -8.77 14.14 -2.38
N LEU A 148 -7.58 13.78 -2.85
CA LEU A 148 -6.60 14.73 -3.38
C LEU A 148 -6.62 14.74 -4.91
N HIS A 149 -7.35 15.69 -5.48
CA HIS A 149 -7.47 15.88 -6.93
C HIS A 149 -6.86 17.21 -7.36
N GLN A 150 -5.98 17.18 -8.38
CA GLN A 150 -5.37 18.39 -8.95
C GLN A 150 -6.20 19.00 -10.09
N ASP A 151 -7.05 18.17 -10.69
CA ASP A 151 -7.93 18.47 -11.83
C ASP A 151 -9.32 19.00 -11.41
N GLN A 152 -9.68 18.87 -10.14
CA GLN A 152 -10.98 19.30 -9.60
C GLN A 152 -10.82 20.48 -8.63
N LEU A 153 -10.48 21.66 -9.15
CA LEU A 153 -10.16 22.83 -8.32
C LEU A 153 -11.29 23.22 -7.36
N GLY A 154 -12.57 23.11 -7.77
CA GLY A 154 -13.72 23.39 -6.91
C GLY A 154 -13.92 22.38 -5.77
N ALA A 155 -13.41 21.15 -5.91
CA ALA A 155 -13.45 20.17 -4.83
C ALA A 155 -12.43 20.46 -3.73
N ARG A 156 -11.45 21.36 -3.99
CA ARG A 156 -10.40 21.71 -3.02
C ARG A 156 -10.92 22.43 -1.79
N GLU A 157 -12.01 23.18 -1.91
CA GLU A 157 -12.65 23.84 -0.77
C GLU A 157 -13.11 22.85 0.31
N ASN A 158 -13.30 21.58 -0.07
CA ASN A 158 -13.79 20.51 0.81
C ASN A 158 -12.69 19.51 1.21
N ILE A 159 -11.41 19.78 0.94
CA ILE A 159 -10.31 18.91 1.39
C ILE A 159 -10.09 19.14 2.89
N ASP A 160 -10.70 18.29 3.70
CA ASP A 160 -10.41 18.18 5.12
C ASP A 160 -9.11 17.39 5.33
N TRP A 161 -8.02 18.09 5.70
CA TRP A 161 -6.73 17.46 5.95
C TRP A 161 -6.75 16.50 7.15
N HIS A 162 -7.66 16.69 8.10
CA HIS A 162 -7.82 15.77 9.23
C HIS A 162 -8.48 14.45 8.81
N ALA A 163 -9.08 14.38 7.62
CA ALA A 163 -9.50 13.11 7.03
C ALA A 163 -8.31 12.22 6.62
N PHE A 164 -7.08 12.75 6.60
CA PHE A 164 -5.83 11.99 6.41
C PHE A 164 -5.15 11.66 7.75
N SER A 165 -5.93 11.47 8.82
CA SER A 165 -5.40 11.13 10.15
C SER A 165 -4.91 9.68 10.23
N TYR A 166 -4.18 9.38 11.31
CA TYR A 166 -3.73 8.02 11.60
C TYR A 166 -4.90 7.03 11.63
N ASP A 167 -5.95 7.36 12.39
CA ASP A 167 -7.09 6.46 12.60
C ASP A 167 -7.97 6.32 11.36
N ALA A 168 -8.21 7.41 10.63
CA ALA A 168 -9.11 7.39 9.48
C ALA A 168 -8.44 6.89 8.19
N ALA A 169 -7.12 7.09 8.04
CA ALA A 169 -6.40 6.75 6.81
C ALA A 169 -5.40 5.60 7.02
N PHE A 170 -4.44 5.75 7.93
CA PHE A 170 -3.37 4.77 8.08
C PHE A 170 -3.85 3.43 8.64
N THR A 171 -4.67 3.44 9.70
CA THR A 171 -5.12 2.22 10.38
C THR A 171 -5.87 1.25 9.47
N PRO A 172 -6.88 1.67 8.66
CA PRO A 172 -7.52 0.79 7.68
C PRO A 172 -6.54 0.28 6.62
N ALA A 173 -5.64 1.14 6.12
CA ALA A 173 -4.64 0.75 5.13
C ALA A 173 -3.66 -0.30 5.68
N ALA A 174 -3.18 -0.12 6.92
CA ALA A 174 -2.30 -1.06 7.59
C ALA A 174 -3.00 -2.38 7.92
N ARG A 175 -4.30 -2.35 8.25
CA ARG A 175 -5.11 -3.56 8.44
C ARG A 175 -5.30 -4.34 7.14
N ALA A 176 -5.62 -3.66 6.02
CA ALA A 176 -5.64 -4.27 4.70
C ALA A 176 -4.29 -4.91 4.35
N MET A 177 -3.17 -4.20 4.54
CA MET A 177 -1.83 -4.75 4.27
C MET A 177 -1.59 -6.02 5.08
N ARG A 178 -1.85 -6.00 6.38
CA ARG A 178 -1.70 -7.18 7.25
C ARG A 178 -2.58 -8.35 6.81
N CYS A 179 -3.79 -8.08 6.33
CA CYS A 179 -4.65 -9.11 5.77
C CYS A 179 -3.99 -9.79 4.57
N LEU A 180 -3.42 -9.01 3.63
CA LEU A 180 -2.72 -9.55 2.47
C LEU A 180 -1.49 -10.38 2.87
N LEU A 181 -0.67 -9.87 3.81
CA LEU A 181 0.59 -10.49 4.23
C LEU A 181 0.41 -11.85 4.93
N ARG A 182 -0.79 -12.16 5.45
CA ARG A 182 -1.09 -13.50 6.01
C ARG A 182 -1.04 -14.59 4.95
N THR A 183 -1.42 -14.28 3.71
CA THR A 183 -1.29 -15.22 2.60
C THR A 183 0.19 -15.32 2.20
N ASN A 184 0.73 -16.54 2.22
CA ASN A 184 2.15 -16.80 1.98
C ASN A 184 3.08 -16.09 2.99
N ALA A 185 2.68 -16.02 4.27
CA ALA A 185 3.45 -15.31 5.31
C ALA A 185 4.93 -15.74 5.42
N GLY A 186 5.26 -16.99 5.05
CA GLY A 186 6.64 -17.50 5.05
C GLY A 186 7.54 -16.87 3.98
N ASP A 187 6.96 -16.23 2.95
CA ASP A 187 7.68 -15.54 1.87
C ASP A 187 7.80 -14.02 2.11
N VAL A 188 7.16 -13.49 3.16
CA VAL A 188 7.27 -12.07 3.56
C VAL A 188 8.68 -11.82 4.13
N PRO A 189 9.33 -10.68 3.83
CA PRO A 189 10.61 -10.33 4.43
C PRO A 189 10.56 -10.38 5.95
N LYS A 190 11.52 -11.07 6.58
CA LYS A 190 11.58 -11.26 8.04
C LYS A 190 11.65 -9.93 8.79
N GLU A 191 12.35 -8.96 8.22
CA GLU A 191 12.55 -7.64 8.79
C GLU A 191 11.78 -6.62 7.95
N THR A 192 10.50 -6.40 8.28
CA THR A 192 9.63 -5.43 7.60
C THR A 192 8.92 -4.51 8.60
N ASN A 193 8.64 -3.28 8.19
CA ASN A 193 7.82 -2.34 8.96
C ASN A 193 6.32 -2.45 8.66
N LEU A 194 5.90 -3.28 7.68
CA LEU A 194 4.49 -3.43 7.31
C LEU A 194 3.70 -4.38 8.22
N THR A 195 4.36 -5.02 9.18
CA THR A 195 3.75 -5.91 10.17
C THR A 195 3.63 -5.28 11.56
N VAL A 196 4.15 -4.07 11.75
CA VAL A 196 4.29 -3.40 13.06
C VAL A 196 3.06 -2.54 13.37
N GLU A 197 2.53 -2.64 14.61
CA GLU A 197 1.67 -1.63 15.26
C GLU A 197 2.44 -0.89 16.34
#